data_AF-A0A967C449-F1
#
_entry.id   AF-A0A967C449-F1
#
_cell.length_a   1.000
_cell.length_b   1.000
_cell.length_c   1.000
_cell.angle_alpha   90.00
_cell.angle_beta   90.00
_cell.angle_gamma   90.00
#
_symmetry.space_group_name_H-M   'P 1'
#
loop_
_entity.id
_entity.type
_entity.pdbx_description
1 polymer ?
#
loop_
_entity_poly.entity_id
_entity_poly.type
_entity_poly.pdbx_seq_one_letter_code
_entity_poly.pdbx_strand_id
1 'polypeptide(L)'
;MFTVRRLGVTGSLLRTLMSTNPIESMISIARTTTSNVKRWRDGEMRRRWCAAGMLEAEKSFRRVKGYRQMPALVTQLRAHAAAITPTCDTGKEPIAA
;
A
#
# COMPACT_ATOMS: atom_id res chain seq x y z
N MET A 1 -1.25 -22.46 -2.54
CA MET A 1 -0.11 -21.92 -3.31
C MET A 1 -0.35 -20.42 -3.50
N PHE A 2 0.52 -19.54 -2.98
CA PHE A 2 0.31 -18.08 -3.09
C PHE A 2 0.86 -17.56 -4.42
N THR A 3 0.11 -16.70 -5.11
CA THR A 3 0.47 -16.06 -6.40
C THR A 3 1.86 -15.44 -6.39
N VAL A 4 2.26 -14.85 -5.25
CA VAL A 4 3.59 -14.27 -5.02
C VAL A 4 4.73 -15.28 -5.22
N ARG A 5 4.52 -16.56 -4.87
CA ARG A 5 5.52 -17.62 -5.08
C ARG A 5 5.61 -18.03 -6.56
N ARG A 6 4.51 -17.95 -7.31
CA ARG A 6 4.51 -18.16 -8.78
C ARG A 6 5.30 -17.08 -9.52
N LEU A 7 5.38 -15.87 -8.94
CA LEU A 7 6.15 -14.75 -9.46
C LEU A 7 7.65 -14.82 -9.11
N GLY A 8 8.13 -15.94 -8.56
CA GLY A 8 9.56 -16.16 -8.29
C GLY A 8 10.08 -15.54 -6.98
N VAL A 9 9.21 -15.01 -6.12
CA VAL A 9 9.63 -14.42 -4.84
C VAL A 9 9.81 -15.49 -3.77
N THR A 10 10.96 -15.48 -3.10
CA THR A 10 11.32 -16.46 -2.08
C THR A 10 11.92 -15.80 -0.84
N GLY A 11 12.06 -16.56 0.25
CA GLY A 11 12.75 -16.10 1.46
C GLY A 11 12.07 -14.92 2.18
N SER A 12 12.86 -13.89 2.50
CA SER A 12 12.46 -12.80 3.39
C SER A 12 11.44 -11.84 2.77
N LEU A 13 11.48 -11.64 1.45
CA LEU A 13 10.48 -10.84 0.74
C LEU A 13 9.13 -11.56 0.73
N LEU A 14 9.12 -12.87 0.44
CA LEU A 14 7.90 -13.68 0.48
C LEU A 14 7.23 -13.60 1.85
N ARG A 15 7.99 -13.77 2.94
CA ARG A 15 7.44 -13.67 4.31
C ARG A 15 6.77 -12.33 4.56
N THR A 16 7.36 -11.24 4.05
CA THR A 16 6.80 -9.90 4.24
C THR A 16 5.53 -9.71 3.41
N LEU A 17 5.54 -10.10 2.14
CA LEU A 17 4.39 -9.97 1.22
C LEU A 17 3.22 -10.90 1.56
N MET A 18 3.49 -11.99 2.28
CA MET A 18 2.48 -12.91 2.80
C MET A 18 1.74 -12.36 4.03
N SER A 19 2.26 -11.30 4.63
CA SER A 19 1.66 -10.66 5.79
C SER A 19 1.09 -9.30 5.41
N THR A 20 0.00 -8.92 6.06
CA THR A 20 -0.60 -7.59 5.99
C THR A 20 -0.04 -6.63 7.05
N ASN A 21 0.86 -7.12 7.90
CA ASN A 21 1.41 -6.39 9.05
C ASN A 21 1.94 -4.97 8.71
N PRO A 22 2.67 -4.72 7.61
CA PRO A 22 3.09 -3.36 7.27
C PRO A 22 1.91 -2.39 7.04
N ILE A 23 0.85 -2.86 6.37
CA ILE A 23 -0.34 -2.06 6.05
C ILE A 23 -1.17 -1.85 7.32
N GLU A 24 -1.38 -2.91 8.10
CA GLU A 24 -2.12 -2.85 9.36
C GLU A 24 -1.44 -1.93 10.38
N SER A 25 -0.10 -2.00 10.47
CA SER A 25 0.68 -1.13 11.35
C SER A 25 0.55 0.35 10.97
N MET A 26 0.61 0.69 9.68
CA MET A 26 0.36 2.04 9.19
C MET A 26 -1.05 2.53 9.56
N ILE A 27 -2.07 1.72 9.27
CA ILE A 27 -3.47 2.07 9.54
C ILE A 27 -3.70 2.25 11.05
N SER A 28 -3.09 1.41 11.88
CA SER A 28 -3.17 1.52 13.34
C SER A 28 -2.63 2.86 13.85
N ILE A 29 -1.49 3.32 13.32
CA ILE A 29 -0.92 4.64 13.64
C ILE A 29 -1.87 5.75 13.20
N ALA A 30 -2.37 5.71 11.96
CA ALA A 30 -3.32 6.70 11.48
C ALA A 30 -4.62 6.77 12.32
N ARG A 31 -5.13 5.62 12.79
CA ARG A 31 -6.26 5.57 13.74
C ARG A 31 -5.91 6.19 15.09
N THR A 32 -4.69 5.96 15.58
CA THR A 32 -4.23 6.51 16.85
C THR A 32 -4.08 8.02 16.76
N THR A 33 -3.45 8.54 15.70
CA THR A 33 -3.27 9.99 15.45
C THR A 33 -4.61 10.72 15.37
N THR A 34 -5.64 10.08 14.82
CA THR A 34 -6.98 10.68 14.65
C THR A 34 -7.94 10.44 15.81
N SER A 35 -7.56 9.62 16.80
CA SER A 35 -8.44 9.19 17.91
C SER A 35 -8.96 10.34 18.80
N ASN A 36 -8.18 11.42 18.91
CA ASN A 36 -8.51 12.61 19.71
C ASN A 36 -9.39 13.60 18.94
N VAL A 37 -9.58 13.43 17.63
CA VAL A 37 -10.43 14.31 16.82
C VAL A 37 -11.89 13.95 17.06
N LYS A 38 -12.57 14.71 17.92
CA LYS A 38 -13.99 14.49 18.24
C LYS A 38 -14.95 15.24 17.32
N ARG A 39 -14.52 16.39 16.77
CA ARG A 39 -15.34 17.24 15.91
C ARG A 39 -14.76 17.27 14.49
N TRP A 40 -15.40 16.55 13.59
CA TRP A 40 -15.10 16.55 12.16
C TRP A 40 -15.94 17.62 11.47
N ARG A 41 -15.32 18.45 10.62
CA ARG A 41 -16.01 19.50 9.85
C ARG A 41 -16.34 18.98 8.45
N ASP A 42 -15.34 18.89 7.59
CA ASP A 42 -15.53 18.59 6.17
C ASP A 42 -14.62 17.45 5.69
N GLY A 43 -14.85 17.00 4.46
CA GLY A 43 -14.02 15.97 3.81
C GLY A 43 -12.55 16.37 3.71
N GLU A 44 -12.27 17.66 3.50
CA GLU A 44 -10.90 18.19 3.43
C GLU A 44 -10.16 18.05 4.78
N MET A 45 -10.85 18.27 5.90
CA MET A 45 -10.30 18.02 7.23
C MET A 45 -9.93 16.54 7.42
N ARG A 46 -10.76 15.61 6.94
CA ARG A 46 -10.47 14.18 6.97
C ARG A 46 -9.23 13.82 6.15
N ARG A 47 -9.10 14.39 4.94
CA ARG A 47 -7.91 14.18 4.08
C ARG A 47 -6.64 14.67 4.77
N ARG A 48 -6.65 15.85 5.40
CA ARG A 48 -5.50 16.39 6.16
C ARG A 48 -5.12 15.52 7.35
N TRP A 49 -6.09 15.07 8.15
CA TRP A 49 -5.84 14.18 9.29
C TRP A 49 -5.33 12.80 8.86
N CYS A 50 -5.85 12.27 7.76
CA CYS A 50 -5.35 11.03 7.16
C CYS A 50 -3.88 11.19 6.71
N ALA A 51 -3.57 12.28 6.00
CA ALA A 51 -2.19 12.59 5.60
C ALA A 51 -1.26 12.78 6.81
N ALA A 52 -1.69 13.48 7.85
CA ALA A 52 -0.92 13.64 9.09
C ALA A 52 -0.66 12.28 9.78
N GLY A 53 -1.66 11.40 9.84
CA GLY A 53 -1.51 10.04 10.36
C GLY A 53 -0.54 9.19 9.53
N MET A 54 -0.55 9.35 8.20
CA MET A 54 0.39 8.66 7.30
C MET A 54 1.83 9.18 7.47
N LEU A 55 2.02 10.50 7.62
CA LEU A 55 3.33 11.10 7.88
C LEU A 55 3.90 10.65 9.24
N GLU A 56 3.05 10.45 10.25
CA GLU A 56 3.49 9.89 11.53
C GLU A 56 3.87 8.41 11.39
N ALA A 57 3.08 7.64 10.64
CA ALA A 57 3.39 6.24 10.36
C ALA A 57 4.72 6.07 9.60
N GLU A 58 5.01 6.97 8.66
CA GLU A 58 6.23 6.97 7.85
C GLU A 58 7.49 6.98 8.70
N LYS A 59 7.52 7.73 9.81
CA LYS A 59 8.66 7.80 10.74
C LYS A 59 9.02 6.44 11.33
N SER A 60 8.05 5.53 11.46
CA SER A 60 8.25 4.18 12.01
C SER A 60 8.66 3.14 10.97
N PHE A 61 8.58 3.49 9.68
CA PHE A 61 8.82 2.54 8.60
C PHE A 61 10.29 2.13 8.52
N ARG A 62 10.46 0.84 8.24
CA ARG A 62 11.75 0.22 8.00
C ARG A 62 11.78 -0.32 6.59
N ARG A 63 12.98 -0.40 6.02
CA ARG A 63 13.16 -0.99 4.70
C ARG A 63 12.64 -2.43 4.68
N VAL A 64 11.85 -2.74 3.65
CA VAL A 64 11.22 -4.06 3.48
C VAL A 64 12.28 -5.17 3.49
N LYS A 65 12.02 -6.23 4.24
CA LYS A 65 12.92 -7.38 4.28
C LYS A 65 12.96 -8.04 2.90
N GLY A 66 14.15 -8.27 2.38
CA GLY A 66 14.32 -8.82 1.03
C GLY A 66 14.09 -7.81 -0.10
N TYR A 67 14.12 -6.50 0.16
CA TYR A 67 13.92 -5.43 -0.85
C TYR A 67 14.75 -5.59 -2.13
N ARG A 68 15.91 -6.27 -2.07
CA ARG A 68 16.75 -6.54 -3.25
C ARG A 68 16.05 -7.39 -4.32
N GLN A 69 15.04 -8.16 -3.94
CA GLN A 69 14.23 -8.96 -4.86
C GLN A 69 13.06 -8.17 -5.47
N MET A 70 12.80 -6.94 -5.02
CA MET A 70 11.69 -6.11 -5.52
C MET A 70 11.77 -5.82 -7.02
N PRO A 71 12.93 -5.48 -7.62
CA PRO A 71 13.00 -5.22 -9.05
C PRO A 71 12.55 -6.42 -9.89
N ALA A 72 12.98 -7.63 -9.54
CA ALA A 72 12.58 -8.85 -10.22
C ALA A 72 11.06 -9.09 -10.10
N LEU A 73 10.49 -8.89 -8.91
CA LEU A 73 9.05 -8.98 -8.69
C LEU A 73 8.27 -7.99 -9.54
N VAL A 74 8.70 -6.72 -9.61
CA VAL A 74 8.03 -5.68 -10.41
C VAL A 74 8.04 -6.04 -11.89
N THR A 75 9.17 -6.53 -12.42
CA THR A 75 9.25 -6.99 -13.81
C THR A 75 8.27 -8.12 -14.10
N GLN A 76 8.20 -9.13 -13.23
CA GLN A 76 7.28 -10.25 -13.38
C GLN A 76 5.81 -9.82 -13.28
N LEU A 77 5.49 -8.92 -12.33
CA LEU A 77 4.15 -8.36 -12.21
C LEU A 77 3.72 -7.58 -13.45
N ARG A 78 4.62 -6.79 -14.05
CA ARG A 78 4.34 -6.06 -15.29
C ARG A 78 4.08 -7.01 -16.46
N ALA A 79 4.92 -8.03 -16.63
CA ALA A 79 4.71 -9.04 -17.67
C ALA A 79 3.38 -9.79 -17.48
N HIS A 80 3.07 -10.17 -16.24
CA HIS A 80 1.82 -10.85 -15.91
C HIS A 80 0.59 -9.94 -16.10
N ALA A 81 0.67 -8.65 -15.73
CA ALA A 81 -0.40 -7.69 -15.95
C ALA A 81 -0.64 -7.45 -17.45
N ALA A 82 0.41 -7.29 -18.25
CA ALA A 82 0.29 -7.14 -19.69
C ALA A 82 -0.35 -8.36 -20.38
N ALA A 83 -0.12 -9.57 -19.84
CA ALA A 83 -0.71 -10.79 -20.36
C ALA A 83 -2.20 -10.97 -19.99
N ILE A 84 -2.69 -10.30 -18.93
CA ILE A 84 -4.02 -10.57 -18.36
C ILE A 84 -4.97 -9.38 -18.50
N THR A 85 -4.46 -8.15 -18.46
CA THR A 85 -5.29 -6.95 -18.51
C THR A 85 -5.67 -6.68 -19.96
N PRO A 86 -6.94 -6.89 -20.37
CA PRO A 86 -7.44 -6.27 -21.60
C PRO A 86 -7.39 -4.75 -21.43
N THR A 87 -7.19 -4.00 -22.52
CA THR A 87 -7.28 -2.53 -22.52
C THR A 87 -8.69 -2.12 -22.10
N CYS A 88 -8.91 -1.89 -20.82
CA CYS A 88 -10.09 -1.20 -20.33
C CYS A 88 -9.84 0.31 -20.45
N ASP A 89 -10.71 0.98 -21.22
CA ASP A 89 -10.80 2.43 -21.26
C ASP A 89 -11.21 2.91 -19.87
N THR A 90 -10.23 3.24 -19.02
CA THR A 90 -10.50 3.96 -17.79
C THR A 90 -10.81 5.39 -18.19
N GLY A 91 -12.09 5.68 -18.43
CA GLY A 91 -12.58 7.05 -18.57
C GLY A 91 -12.05 7.89 -17.41
N LYS A 92 -11.29 8.94 -17.73
CA LYS A 92 -10.87 9.95 -16.75
C LYS A 92 -12.10 10.72 -16.29
N GLU A 93 -12.93 10.13 -15.43
CA GLU A 93 -13.88 10.94 -14.67
C GLU A 93 -13.07 11.72 -13.61
N PRO A 94 -13.07 13.05 -13.67
CA PRO A 94 -12.34 13.84 -12.70
C PRO A 94 -12.93 13.58 -11.32
N ILE A 95 -12.05 13.28 -10.36
CA ILE A 95 -12.40 13.13 -8.95
C ILE A 95 -12.99 14.47 -8.51
N ALA A 96 -14.32 14.54 -8.38
CA ALA A 96 -15.02 15.76 -7.98
C ALA A 96 -14.45 16.26 -6.65
N ALA A 97 -14.06 17.54 -6.65
CA ALA A 97 -13.32 18.22 -5.58
C ALA A 97 -14.08 18.20 -4.24
#